data_AF-A0A2W5Y259-F1
#
_entry.id   AF-A0A2W5Y259-F1
#
_cell.length_a   1.000
_cell.length_b   1.000
_cell.length_c   1.000
_cell.angle_alpha   90.00
_cell.angle_beta   90.00
_cell.angle_gamma   90.00
#
_symmetry.space_group_name_H-M   'P 1'
#
loop_
_entity.id
_entity.type
_entity.pdbx_description
1 polymer ?
#
loop_
_entity_poly.entity_id
_entity_poly.type
_entity_poly.pdbx_seq_one_letter_code
_entity_poly.pdbx_strand_id
1 'polypeptide(L)'
;MLILSSVACDQRTPLTIAAMAWATAPLRSASGLLLRRAWLPLFAGAAISAGALASCGTQHAGGALSGQRPARALGAMRRISGCVADHGYPDRACTPGAVDPRVTQRNLAGTICQRGYTRGVRPPLRLTEPIKRERLAAYGFAGQPLRQFELDHLVALEIGGAPTSLANLWPEQRHGPDGASAKDRVERAARAAVCAGSIGVTEVQRAMARDWKALGARLGVRR
;
A
#
# COMPACT_ATOMS: atom_id res chain seq x y z
N MET A 1 18.73 -47.15 -41.52
CA MET A 1 18.27 -46.18 -42.53
C MET A 1 17.36 -45.18 -41.84
N LEU A 2 17.68 -43.90 -42.00
CA LEU A 2 17.00 -42.67 -41.55
C LEU A 2 17.13 -42.26 -40.07
N ILE A 3 18.07 -41.34 -39.91
CA ILE A 3 18.27 -40.36 -38.84
C ILE A 3 17.05 -39.43 -38.78
N LEU A 4 16.53 -39.15 -37.58
CA LEU A 4 15.74 -37.95 -37.33
C LEU A 4 16.41 -37.16 -36.21
N SER A 5 16.94 -36.01 -36.62
CA SER A 5 17.67 -35.05 -35.82
C SER A 5 16.77 -34.30 -34.85
N SER A 6 17.34 -34.00 -33.68
CA SER A 6 16.83 -33.16 -32.60
C SER A 6 16.55 -31.72 -33.04
N VAL A 7 15.63 -31.04 -32.33
CA VAL A 7 15.80 -29.62 -31.98
C VAL A 7 15.31 -29.40 -30.55
N ALA A 8 16.27 -29.28 -29.62
CA ALA A 8 16.06 -28.67 -28.32
C ALA A 8 16.39 -27.18 -28.45
N CYS A 9 15.52 -26.30 -27.94
CA CYS A 9 15.74 -24.86 -27.94
C CYS A 9 16.55 -24.49 -26.68
N ASP A 10 17.85 -24.22 -26.88
CA ASP A 10 18.79 -23.76 -25.86
C ASP A 10 18.55 -22.27 -25.53
N GLN A 11 18.44 -21.96 -24.24
CA GLN A 11 18.23 -20.63 -23.69
C GLN A 11 19.55 -20.16 -23.05
N ARG A 12 20.40 -19.47 -23.81
CA ARG A 12 21.56 -18.75 -23.27
C ARG A 12 21.84 -17.47 -24.03
N THR A 13 21.41 -16.34 -23.46
CA THR A 13 22.16 -15.07 -23.55
C THR A 13 21.84 -14.20 -22.33
N PRO A 14 22.84 -13.79 -21.53
CA PRO A 14 22.65 -12.75 -20.52
C PRO A 14 22.70 -11.36 -21.16
N LEU A 15 21.73 -10.51 -20.82
CA LEU A 15 21.73 -9.08 -21.16
C LEU A 15 22.74 -8.34 -20.28
N THR A 16 23.87 -7.91 -20.85
CA THR A 16 24.76 -6.90 -20.25
C THR A 16 24.11 -5.52 -20.36
N ILE A 17 23.76 -4.93 -19.21
CA ILE A 17 23.37 -3.52 -19.10
C ILE A 17 24.66 -2.68 -19.13
N ALA A 18 24.91 -2.00 -20.24
CA ALA A 18 25.94 -0.99 -20.33
C ALA A 18 25.49 0.27 -19.56
N ALA A 19 26.25 0.67 -18.55
CA ALA A 19 26.07 1.94 -17.86
C ALA A 19 26.55 3.09 -18.75
N MET A 20 25.64 4.00 -19.14
CA MET A 20 26.02 5.27 -19.76
C MET A 20 26.40 6.28 -18.69
N ALA A 21 27.68 6.66 -18.68
CA ALA A 21 28.20 7.76 -17.87
C ALA A 21 27.76 9.11 -18.46
N TRP A 22 27.28 10.00 -17.60
CA TRP A 22 26.97 11.38 -17.96
C TRP A 22 28.22 12.23 -17.71
N ALA A 23 28.86 12.72 -18.77
CA ALA A 23 29.88 13.74 -18.68
C ALA A 23 29.21 15.12 -18.79
N THR A 24 29.27 15.91 -17.73
CA THR A 24 28.88 17.33 -17.74
C THR A 24 30.06 18.17 -18.20
N ALA A 25 29.93 18.83 -19.35
CA ALA A 25 30.84 19.89 -19.77
C ALA A 25 30.26 21.28 -19.43
N PRO A 26 31.07 22.26 -18.99
CA PRO A 26 30.60 23.61 -18.74
C PRO A 26 30.51 24.43 -20.04
N LEU A 27 29.42 25.19 -20.18
CA LEU A 27 29.26 26.23 -21.20
C LEU A 27 29.99 27.50 -20.74
N ARG A 28 30.96 27.98 -21.52
CA ARG A 28 31.42 29.37 -21.47
C ARG A 28 31.06 30.07 -22.77
N SER A 29 30.35 31.17 -22.59
CA SER A 29 29.92 32.15 -23.59
C SER A 29 31.10 32.98 -24.09
N ALA A 30 31.20 33.18 -25.40
CA ALA A 30 31.95 34.28 -26.00
C ALA A 30 31.26 34.72 -27.30
N SER A 31 30.94 36.02 -27.32
CA SER A 31 30.34 36.81 -28.41
C SER A 31 31.25 36.89 -29.64
N GLY A 32 30.67 37.08 -30.84
CA GLY A 32 31.43 37.63 -31.98
C GLY A 32 30.88 37.35 -33.38
N LEU A 33 30.17 38.36 -33.91
CA LEU A 33 29.92 38.75 -35.31
C LEU A 33 30.28 37.84 -36.51
N LEU A 34 29.26 37.68 -37.36
CA LEU A 34 29.20 37.84 -38.83
C LEU A 34 30.14 37.02 -39.73
N LEU A 35 29.54 36.21 -40.61
CA LEU A 35 29.59 36.43 -42.07
C LEU A 35 28.60 35.52 -42.81
N ARG A 36 27.77 36.15 -43.65
CA ARG A 36 26.87 35.53 -44.61
C ARG A 36 27.69 34.82 -45.69
N ARG A 37 27.41 33.54 -45.95
CA ARG A 37 27.67 32.90 -47.25
C ARG A 37 26.52 31.98 -47.63
N ALA A 38 25.82 32.38 -48.69
CA ALA A 38 24.79 31.61 -49.34
C ALA A 38 25.41 30.47 -50.15
N TRP A 39 24.89 29.25 -49.98
CA TRP A 39 25.05 28.14 -50.92
C TRP A 39 23.72 27.36 -50.92
N LEU A 40 22.95 27.47 -52.01
CA LEU A 40 21.97 26.44 -52.41
C LEU A 40 22.75 25.29 -53.03
N PRO A 41 22.36 24.03 -52.79
CA PRO A 41 21.72 23.33 -53.91
C PRO A 41 20.64 22.27 -53.56
N LEU A 42 19.74 22.13 -54.54
CA LEU A 42 19.18 20.90 -55.12
C LEU A 42 18.40 19.89 -54.25
N PHE A 43 17.13 19.75 -54.65
CA PHE A 43 16.22 18.65 -54.33
C PHE A 43 16.80 17.28 -54.71
N ALA A 44 16.65 16.30 -53.82
CA ALA A 44 16.54 14.89 -54.16
C ALA A 44 15.49 14.26 -53.25
N GLY A 45 14.39 13.78 -53.85
CA GLY A 45 13.31 13.11 -53.13
C GLY A 45 13.72 11.73 -52.63
N ALA A 46 13.14 11.31 -51.51
CA ALA A 46 13.14 9.94 -51.05
C ALA A 46 11.74 9.60 -50.52
N ALA A 47 11.30 8.38 -50.84
CA ALA A 47 9.92 7.94 -50.91
C ALA A 47 9.20 7.88 -49.55
N ILE A 48 7.91 8.21 -49.57
CA ILE A 48 6.97 7.91 -48.50
C ILE A 48 6.65 6.41 -48.61
N SER A 49 7.21 5.59 -47.73
CA SER A 49 6.73 4.22 -47.53
C SER A 49 5.43 4.28 -46.74
N ALA A 50 4.31 4.01 -47.41
CA ALA A 50 3.03 3.73 -46.78
C ALA A 50 3.11 2.38 -46.05
N GLY A 51 3.53 2.40 -44.79
CA GLY A 51 3.42 1.26 -43.88
C GLY A 51 1.97 1.13 -43.42
N ALA A 52 1.33 0.01 -43.81
CA ALA A 52 -0.02 -0.34 -43.40
C ALA A 52 -0.17 -0.30 -41.86
N LEU A 53 -0.99 0.62 -41.36
CA LEU A 53 -1.47 0.56 -39.99
C LEU A 53 -2.48 -0.58 -39.91
N ALA A 54 -2.02 -1.73 -39.38
CA ALA A 54 -2.91 -2.76 -38.89
C ALA A 54 -3.77 -2.17 -37.76
N SER A 55 -5.00 -1.78 -38.10
CA SER A 55 -6.01 -1.40 -37.13
C SER A 55 -6.45 -2.65 -36.37
N CYS A 56 -5.84 -2.88 -35.20
CA CYS A 56 -6.42 -3.76 -34.19
C CYS A 56 -7.06 -2.86 -33.12
N GLY A 57 -8.31 -2.51 -33.34
CA GLY A 57 -9.21 -1.92 -32.35
C GLY A 57 -10.60 -2.50 -32.63
N THR A 58 -11.30 -3.10 -31.69
CA THR A 58 -11.61 -2.54 -30.38
C THR A 58 -11.84 -3.68 -29.38
N GLN A 59 -10.97 -3.82 -28.39
CA GLN A 59 -11.38 -4.52 -27.18
C GLN A 59 -12.36 -3.61 -26.45
N HIS A 60 -13.58 -4.08 -26.31
CA HIS A 60 -14.58 -3.46 -25.46
C HIS A 60 -14.00 -3.36 -24.05
N ALA A 61 -13.65 -2.14 -23.65
CA ALA A 61 -13.39 -1.82 -22.27
C ALA A 61 -14.71 -1.99 -21.51
N GLY A 62 -14.96 -3.22 -21.04
CA GLY A 62 -15.94 -3.48 -20.00
C GLY A 62 -15.64 -2.55 -18.84
N GLY A 63 -16.65 -1.77 -18.44
CA GLY A 63 -16.53 -0.73 -17.43
C GLY A 63 -15.82 -1.22 -16.18
N ALA A 64 -14.67 -0.63 -15.88
CA ALA A 64 -14.03 -0.77 -14.60
C ALA A 64 -14.97 -0.18 -13.53
N LEU A 65 -15.65 -1.05 -12.79
CA LEU A 65 -16.28 -0.68 -11.53
C LEU A 65 -15.19 -0.07 -10.63
N SER A 66 -15.27 1.25 -10.45
CA SER A 66 -14.62 2.07 -9.42
C SER A 66 -13.46 1.42 -8.66
N GLY A 67 -12.23 1.80 -9.05
CA GLY A 67 -10.95 1.32 -8.55
C GLY A 67 -10.76 1.38 -7.04
N GLN A 68 -11.19 0.34 -6.33
CA GLN A 68 -10.74 0.03 -4.99
C GLN A 68 -9.62 -1.00 -5.08
N ARG A 69 -8.37 -0.52 -4.94
CA ARG A 69 -7.22 -1.41 -4.78
C ARG A 69 -7.43 -2.24 -3.52
N PRO A 70 -7.23 -3.58 -3.57
CA PRO A 70 -7.41 -4.43 -2.41
C PRO A 70 -6.43 -4.04 -1.30
N ALA A 71 -6.85 -4.23 -0.04
CA ALA A 71 -6.00 -4.02 1.13
C ALA A 71 -4.66 -4.78 0.98
N ARG A 72 -3.57 -4.17 1.46
CA ARG A 72 -2.25 -4.81 1.49
C ARG A 72 -2.05 -5.44 2.87
N ALA A 73 -2.09 -6.77 2.94
CA ALA A 73 -1.79 -7.50 4.18
C ALA A 73 -0.33 -7.31 4.61
N LEU A 74 -0.09 -7.17 5.91
CA LEU A 74 1.26 -7.10 6.50
C LEU A 74 1.83 -8.48 6.85
N GLY A 75 0.97 -9.51 6.84
CA GLY A 75 1.33 -10.91 6.96
C GLY A 75 0.19 -11.80 6.45
N ALA A 76 0.44 -13.11 6.35
CA ALA A 76 -0.58 -14.07 5.91
C ALA A 76 -1.60 -14.35 7.03
N MET A 77 -2.89 -14.23 6.72
CA MET A 77 -3.96 -14.72 7.59
C MET A 77 -4.01 -16.25 7.44
N ARG A 78 -3.44 -16.97 8.41
CA ARG A 78 -3.27 -18.43 8.41
C ARG A 78 -4.42 -19.17 9.09
N ARG A 79 -5.22 -18.47 9.89
CA ARG A 79 -6.37 -19.02 10.62
C ARG A 79 -7.57 -18.08 10.51
N ILE A 80 -8.76 -18.66 10.45
CA ILE A 80 -10.04 -17.92 10.44
C ILE A 80 -10.83 -18.11 11.75
N SER A 81 -10.51 -19.15 12.53
CA SER A 81 -11.15 -19.52 13.79
C SER A 81 -10.11 -20.13 14.77
N GLY A 82 -10.52 -20.34 16.03
CA GLY A 82 -9.62 -20.82 17.08
C GLY A 82 -8.51 -19.80 17.41
N CYS A 83 -8.82 -18.52 17.24
CA CYS A 83 -7.92 -17.41 17.50
C CYS A 83 -7.84 -17.14 19.00
N VAL A 84 -6.69 -16.69 19.48
CA VAL A 84 -6.49 -16.31 20.88
C VAL A 84 -6.10 -14.84 20.98
N ALA A 85 -6.91 -14.05 21.68
CA ALA A 85 -6.49 -12.72 22.10
C ALA A 85 -5.66 -12.84 23.38
N ASP A 86 -4.55 -12.12 23.45
CA ASP A 86 -3.61 -12.21 24.57
C ASP A 86 -3.14 -10.81 24.95
N HIS A 87 -3.36 -10.42 26.22
CA HIS A 87 -2.92 -9.14 26.78
C HIS A 87 -3.07 -7.93 25.84
N GLY A 88 -4.26 -7.71 25.27
CA GLY A 88 -4.50 -6.58 24.36
C GLY A 88 -3.90 -6.74 22.94
N TYR A 89 -3.55 -7.95 22.55
CA TYR A 89 -3.14 -8.29 21.19
C TYR A 89 -4.09 -9.30 20.54
N PRO A 90 -4.29 -9.20 19.21
CA PRO A 90 -4.89 -10.27 18.45
C PRO A 90 -3.91 -11.43 18.20
N ASP A 91 -4.49 -12.56 17.82
CA ASP A 91 -3.73 -13.68 17.28
C ASP A 91 -3.15 -13.32 15.92
N ARG A 92 -1.82 -13.29 15.79
CA ARG A 92 -1.15 -12.92 14.53
C ARG A 92 -1.48 -13.85 13.37
N ALA A 93 -1.87 -15.10 13.62
CA ALA A 93 -2.31 -16.00 12.57
C ALA A 93 -3.71 -15.65 12.06
N CYS A 94 -4.54 -14.97 12.86
CA CYS A 94 -5.89 -14.57 12.51
C CYS A 94 -6.02 -13.11 12.07
N THR A 95 -5.23 -12.21 12.65
CA THR A 95 -5.23 -10.77 12.37
C THR A 95 -3.78 -10.29 12.28
N PRO A 96 -3.05 -10.57 11.18
CA PRO A 96 -1.66 -10.13 10.99
C PRO A 96 -1.50 -8.63 10.71
N GLY A 97 -2.60 -7.91 10.50
CA GLY A 97 -2.65 -6.51 10.09
C GLY A 97 -2.77 -6.35 8.57
N ALA A 98 -3.46 -5.30 8.14
CA ALA A 98 -3.50 -4.90 6.74
C ALA A 98 -3.64 -3.38 6.60
N VAL A 99 -3.11 -2.82 5.52
CA VAL A 99 -3.10 -1.37 5.26
C VAL A 99 -3.91 -1.03 4.02
N ASP A 100 -4.46 0.19 4.00
CA ASP A 100 -5.16 0.75 2.87
C ASP A 100 -4.15 1.25 1.82
N PRO A 101 -4.10 0.67 0.61
CA PRO A 101 -3.16 1.09 -0.43
C PRO A 101 -3.39 2.52 -0.93
N ARG A 102 -4.52 3.15 -0.58
CA ARG A 102 -4.80 4.56 -0.87
C ARG A 102 -4.00 5.51 0.02
N VAL A 103 -3.48 5.05 1.16
CA VAL A 103 -2.60 5.84 2.03
C VAL A 103 -1.15 5.56 1.68
N THR A 104 -0.43 6.60 1.29
CA THR A 104 0.98 6.53 0.90
C THR A 104 1.76 7.67 1.53
N GLN A 105 3.08 7.54 1.61
CA GLN A 105 3.93 8.63 2.10
C GLN A 105 3.74 9.94 1.30
N ARG A 106 3.39 9.84 0.01
CA ARG A 106 3.28 10.99 -0.90
C ARG A 106 1.96 11.77 -0.77
N ASN A 107 0.92 11.19 -0.18
CA ASN A 107 -0.41 11.81 -0.12
C ASN A 107 -0.94 11.99 1.31
N LEU A 108 -0.06 12.03 2.31
CA LEU A 108 -0.44 12.16 3.73
C LEU A 108 -1.29 13.41 3.99
N ALA A 109 -0.95 14.55 3.36
CA ALA A 109 -1.68 15.81 3.49
C ALA A 109 -3.15 15.72 3.04
N GLY A 110 -3.45 14.87 2.05
CA GLY A 110 -4.80 14.62 1.54
C GLY A 110 -5.44 13.33 2.09
N THR A 111 -4.79 12.66 3.05
CA THR A 111 -5.30 11.43 3.66
C THR A 111 -5.25 11.55 5.18
N ILE A 112 -4.42 10.75 5.86
CA ILE A 112 -4.45 10.62 7.31
C ILE A 112 -4.12 11.92 8.06
N CYS A 113 -3.45 12.89 7.42
CA CYS A 113 -3.19 14.20 8.04
C CYS A 113 -4.32 15.21 7.84
N GLN A 114 -5.34 14.89 7.05
CA GLN A 114 -6.54 15.72 6.92
C GLN A 114 -7.49 15.53 8.10
N ARG A 115 -8.07 16.62 8.60
CA ARG A 115 -9.09 16.58 9.66
C ARG A 115 -10.29 15.76 9.19
N GLY A 116 -10.66 14.73 9.97
CA GLY A 116 -11.85 13.94 9.71
C GLY A 116 -11.68 12.79 8.71
N TYR A 117 -10.46 12.50 8.25
CA TYR A 117 -10.18 11.40 7.32
C TYR A 117 -10.85 10.07 7.71
N THR A 118 -10.72 9.66 8.97
CA THR A 118 -11.28 8.40 9.46
C THR A 118 -12.80 8.33 9.39
N ARG A 119 -13.52 9.47 9.47
CA ARG A 119 -14.98 9.49 9.26
C ARG A 119 -15.36 9.14 7.82
N GLY A 120 -14.52 9.49 6.85
CA GLY A 120 -14.76 9.19 5.44
C GLY A 120 -14.45 7.76 5.05
N VAL A 121 -13.55 7.07 5.78
CA VAL A 121 -13.13 5.69 5.46
C VAL A 121 -13.67 4.63 6.42
N ARG A 122 -14.25 5.03 7.56
CA ARG A 122 -14.85 4.09 8.52
C ARG A 122 -16.06 3.40 7.86
N PRO A 123 -16.11 2.06 7.81
CA PRO A 123 -17.24 1.38 7.22
C PRO A 123 -18.53 1.58 8.04
N PRO A 124 -19.71 1.54 7.40
CA PRO A 124 -20.98 1.71 8.11
C PRO A 124 -21.27 0.50 9.00
N LEU A 125 -22.06 0.74 10.08
CA LEU A 125 -22.38 -0.29 11.07
C LEU A 125 -23.02 -1.55 10.47
N ARG A 126 -23.86 -1.40 9.43
CA ARG A 126 -24.47 -2.53 8.71
C ARG A 126 -23.45 -3.53 8.16
N LEU A 127 -22.22 -3.07 7.87
CA LEU A 127 -21.13 -3.93 7.43
C LEU A 127 -20.33 -4.48 8.60
N THR A 128 -20.07 -3.67 9.63
CA THR A 128 -19.18 -4.05 10.73
C THR A 128 -19.86 -4.91 11.80
N GLU A 129 -21.18 -4.78 12.02
CA GLU A 129 -21.90 -5.57 13.03
C GLU A 129 -21.85 -7.09 12.77
N PRO A 130 -22.11 -7.59 11.54
CA PRO A 130 -21.94 -9.01 11.23
C PRO A 130 -20.49 -9.47 11.42
N ILE A 131 -19.51 -8.68 10.94
CA ILE A 131 -18.08 -8.99 11.09
C ILE A 131 -17.70 -9.07 12.57
N LYS A 132 -18.22 -8.17 13.41
CA LYS A 132 -17.93 -8.18 14.85
C LYS A 132 -18.37 -9.49 15.50
N ARG A 133 -19.57 -9.99 15.16
CA ARG A 133 -20.08 -11.27 15.68
C ARG A 133 -19.25 -12.45 15.20
N GLU A 134 -18.90 -12.46 13.91
CA GLU A 134 -18.01 -13.48 13.33
C GLU A 134 -16.64 -13.49 14.04
N ARG A 135 -16.02 -12.33 14.21
CA ARG A 135 -14.71 -12.21 14.87
C ARG A 135 -14.79 -12.61 16.34
N LEU A 136 -15.85 -12.26 17.07
CA LEU A 136 -16.05 -12.74 18.43
C LEU A 136 -16.11 -14.27 18.49
N ALA A 137 -16.86 -14.91 17.60
CA ALA A 137 -16.90 -16.36 17.53
C ALA A 137 -15.53 -16.97 17.20
N ALA A 138 -14.80 -16.39 16.23
CA ALA A 138 -13.46 -16.82 15.84
C ALA A 138 -12.45 -16.76 17.01
N TYR A 139 -12.60 -15.81 17.91
CA TYR A 139 -11.76 -15.61 19.10
C TYR A 139 -12.27 -16.29 20.38
N GLY A 140 -13.32 -17.14 20.27
CA GLY A 140 -13.86 -17.86 21.43
C GLY A 140 -14.71 -17.01 22.37
N PHE A 141 -15.15 -15.82 21.94
CA PHE A 141 -16.01 -14.90 22.69
C PHE A 141 -17.49 -14.98 22.28
N ALA A 142 -17.90 -16.09 21.65
CA ALA A 142 -19.30 -16.30 21.27
C ALA A 142 -20.22 -16.18 22.51
N GLY A 143 -21.35 -15.49 22.36
CA GLY A 143 -22.32 -15.26 23.43
C GLY A 143 -21.94 -14.17 24.44
N GLN A 144 -20.72 -13.62 24.41
CA GLN A 144 -20.36 -12.51 25.27
C GLN A 144 -21.03 -11.20 24.82
N PRO A 145 -21.27 -10.24 25.74
CA PRO A 145 -21.94 -9.00 25.38
C PRO A 145 -21.10 -8.13 24.44
N LEU A 146 -21.64 -7.80 23.25
CA LEU A 146 -20.94 -7.03 22.21
C LEU A 146 -20.32 -5.71 22.71
N ARG A 147 -20.94 -5.06 23.69
CA ARG A 147 -20.49 -3.78 24.26
C ARG A 147 -19.12 -3.87 24.94
N GLN A 148 -18.74 -5.06 25.42
CA GLN A 148 -17.43 -5.30 26.05
C GLN A 148 -16.29 -5.25 25.03
N PHE A 149 -16.62 -5.30 23.74
CA PHE A 149 -15.66 -5.33 22.65
C PHE A 149 -15.82 -4.15 21.69
N GLU A 150 -14.73 -3.74 21.09
CA GLU A 150 -14.65 -2.96 19.85
C GLU A 150 -14.37 -3.93 18.71
N LEU A 151 -15.00 -3.73 17.55
CA LEU A 151 -14.42 -4.32 16.33
C LEU A 151 -13.35 -3.34 15.87
N ASP A 152 -12.10 -3.69 16.15
CA ASP A 152 -10.99 -2.76 16.04
C ASP A 152 -10.05 -3.14 14.91
N HIS A 153 -9.31 -2.15 14.43
CA HIS A 153 -8.26 -2.27 13.43
C HIS A 153 -6.91 -2.49 14.13
N LEU A 154 -6.21 -3.59 13.84
CA LEU A 154 -4.86 -3.80 14.38
C LEU A 154 -3.91 -2.69 13.92
N VAL A 155 -3.91 -2.37 12.63
CA VAL A 155 -3.35 -1.12 12.10
C VAL A 155 -4.49 -0.12 12.05
N ALA A 156 -4.42 0.94 12.84
CA ALA A 156 -5.49 1.93 12.95
C ALA A 156 -5.79 2.67 11.64
N LEU A 157 -7.06 3.05 11.43
CA LEU A 157 -7.45 3.92 10.30
C LEU A 157 -6.70 5.25 10.30
N GLU A 158 -6.36 5.77 11.49
CA GLU A 158 -5.61 7.01 11.69
C GLU A 158 -4.19 6.99 11.10
N ILE A 159 -3.64 5.80 10.84
CA ILE A 159 -2.33 5.59 10.20
C ILE A 159 -2.46 4.78 8.90
N GLY A 160 -3.66 4.72 8.32
CA GLY A 160 -3.90 4.08 7.02
C GLY A 160 -4.11 2.57 7.08
N GLY A 161 -4.68 2.07 8.17
CA GLY A 161 -5.19 0.70 8.25
C GLY A 161 -6.27 0.40 7.21
N ALA A 162 -6.34 -0.86 6.78
CA ALA A 162 -7.38 -1.31 5.87
C ALA A 162 -8.75 -1.34 6.59
N PRO A 163 -9.80 -0.70 6.02
CA PRO A 163 -11.05 -0.48 6.76
C PRO A 163 -11.91 -1.73 6.93
N THR A 164 -11.87 -2.67 5.99
CA THR A 164 -12.76 -3.84 5.95
C THR A 164 -12.01 -5.18 5.87
N SER A 165 -10.68 -5.17 5.91
CA SER A 165 -9.91 -6.41 5.79
C SER A 165 -10.00 -7.23 7.08
N LEU A 166 -10.44 -8.49 6.99
CA LEU A 166 -10.46 -9.41 8.14
C LEU A 166 -9.06 -9.61 8.74
N ALA A 167 -8.00 -9.54 7.92
CA ALA A 167 -6.63 -9.57 8.38
C ALA A 167 -6.26 -8.38 9.28
N ASN A 168 -7.04 -7.30 9.24
CA ASN A 168 -6.86 -6.12 10.10
C ASN A 168 -7.95 -5.97 11.17
N LEU A 169 -9.00 -6.81 11.18
CA LEU A 169 -10.14 -6.67 12.09
C LEU A 169 -10.14 -7.75 13.18
N TRP A 170 -10.33 -7.33 14.43
CA TRP A 170 -10.38 -8.25 15.58
C TRP A 170 -11.28 -7.70 16.70
N PRO A 171 -11.77 -8.56 17.61
CA PRO A 171 -12.58 -8.13 18.74
C PRO A 171 -11.65 -7.67 19.88
N GLU A 172 -11.38 -6.38 19.95
CA GLU A 172 -10.56 -5.78 21.00
C GLU A 172 -11.40 -5.54 22.25
N GLN A 173 -10.87 -5.87 23.44
CA GLN A 173 -11.56 -5.56 24.68
C GLN A 173 -11.60 -4.05 24.90
N ARG A 174 -12.77 -3.51 25.25
CA ARG A 174 -12.95 -2.06 25.42
C ARG A 174 -12.22 -1.51 26.65
N HIS A 175 -12.16 -2.29 27.72
CA HIS A 175 -11.69 -1.87 29.04
C HIS A 175 -10.43 -2.64 29.46
N GLY A 176 -9.75 -2.14 30.49
CA GLY A 176 -8.50 -2.70 31.01
C GLY A 176 -7.26 -1.90 30.61
N PRO A 177 -6.09 -2.21 31.21
CA PRO A 177 -4.85 -1.46 31.00
C PRO A 177 -4.33 -1.53 29.55
N ASP A 178 -4.65 -2.63 28.85
CA ASP A 178 -4.27 -2.87 27.46
C ASP A 178 -5.50 -2.94 26.53
N GLY A 179 -6.62 -2.31 26.91
CA GLY A 179 -7.84 -2.26 26.09
C GLY A 179 -7.82 -1.15 25.03
N ALA A 180 -8.90 -1.06 24.25
CA ALA A 180 -9.06 -0.13 23.12
C ALA A 180 -8.70 1.32 23.47
N SER A 181 -9.12 1.84 24.63
CA SER A 181 -8.80 3.21 25.06
C SER A 181 -7.30 3.46 25.33
N ALA A 182 -6.53 2.41 25.64
CA ALA A 182 -5.07 2.52 25.76
C ALA A 182 -4.41 2.56 24.38
N LYS A 183 -4.83 1.67 23.47
CA LYS A 183 -4.37 1.66 22.08
C LYS A 183 -4.70 2.97 21.34
N ASP A 184 -5.90 3.52 21.53
CA ASP A 184 -6.33 4.84 21.03
C ASP A 184 -5.32 5.97 21.30
N ARG A 185 -4.68 5.98 22.47
CA ARG A 185 -3.65 6.98 22.80
C ARG A 185 -2.40 6.81 21.91
N VAL A 186 -2.01 5.57 21.68
CA VAL A 186 -0.91 5.22 20.77
C VAL A 186 -1.26 5.54 19.32
N GLU A 187 -2.48 5.27 18.88
CA GLU A 187 -2.94 5.56 17.52
C GLU A 187 -2.85 7.06 17.19
N ARG A 188 -3.33 7.91 18.11
CA ARG A 188 -3.23 9.37 17.97
C ARG A 188 -1.79 9.85 17.95
N ALA A 189 -0.93 9.32 18.83
CA ALA A 189 0.48 9.67 18.86
C ALA A 189 1.21 9.22 17.58
N ALA A 190 0.90 8.03 17.07
CA ALA A 190 1.47 7.50 15.84
C ALA A 190 1.06 8.35 14.63
N ARG A 191 -0.22 8.74 14.54
CA ARG A 191 -0.69 9.68 13.52
C ARG A 191 0.03 11.02 13.61
N ALA A 192 0.15 11.59 14.81
CA ALA A 192 0.86 12.85 15.02
C ALA A 192 2.32 12.77 14.55
N ALA A 193 3.04 11.71 14.92
CA ALA A 193 4.43 11.50 14.51
C ALA A 193 4.58 11.34 12.99
N VAL A 194 3.65 10.63 12.33
CA VAL A 194 3.65 10.52 10.86
C VAL A 194 3.38 11.86 10.19
N CYS A 195 2.40 12.62 10.68
CA CYS A 195 2.05 13.92 10.12
C CYS A 195 3.09 15.01 10.39
N ALA A 196 3.89 14.86 11.46
CA ALA A 196 5.07 15.70 11.72
C ALA A 196 6.30 15.29 10.88
N GLY A 197 6.24 14.17 10.15
CA GLY A 197 7.35 13.64 9.37
C GLY A 197 8.45 12.97 10.20
N SER A 198 8.26 12.80 11.52
CA SER A 198 9.22 12.18 12.42
C SER A 198 9.35 10.66 12.21
N ILE A 199 8.36 10.04 11.58
CA ILE A 199 8.36 8.62 11.23
C ILE A 199 7.58 8.39 9.93
N GLY A 200 8.08 7.49 9.08
CA GLY A 200 7.39 7.12 7.84
C GLY A 200 6.12 6.30 8.10
N VAL A 201 5.08 6.49 7.28
CA VAL A 201 3.78 5.80 7.47
C VAL A 201 3.92 4.27 7.42
N THR A 202 4.72 3.75 6.49
CA THR A 202 4.98 2.31 6.35
C THR A 202 5.72 1.73 7.56
N GLU A 203 6.57 2.52 8.21
CA GLU A 203 7.25 2.09 9.43
C GLU A 203 6.27 2.04 10.61
N VAL A 204 5.49 3.11 10.82
CA VAL A 204 4.47 3.16 11.88
C VAL A 204 3.44 2.04 11.74
N GLN A 205 2.97 1.75 10.52
CA GLN A 205 2.01 0.66 10.25
C GLN A 205 2.57 -0.70 10.66
N ARG A 206 3.84 -0.99 10.33
CA ARG A 206 4.52 -2.23 10.71
C ARG A 206 4.76 -2.30 12.22
N ALA A 207 5.17 -1.20 12.84
CA ALA A 207 5.37 -1.12 14.27
C ALA A 207 4.06 -1.35 15.04
N MET A 208 2.96 -0.74 14.60
CA MET A 208 1.63 -0.92 15.19
C MET A 208 1.18 -2.39 15.12
N ALA A 209 1.26 -3.02 13.94
CA ALA A 209 0.85 -4.41 13.76
C ALA A 209 1.71 -5.40 14.55
N ARG A 210 2.99 -5.09 14.72
CA ARG A 210 3.92 -5.94 15.48
C ARG A 210 3.67 -5.81 16.97
N ASP A 211 3.70 -4.58 17.49
CA ASP A 211 3.74 -4.28 18.91
C ASP A 211 3.34 -2.82 19.14
N TRP A 212 2.03 -2.55 19.15
CA TRP A 212 1.50 -1.22 19.41
C TRP A 212 1.93 -0.66 20.78
N LYS A 213 2.15 -1.55 21.73
CA LYS A 213 2.59 -1.24 23.09
C LYS A 213 4.01 -0.69 23.14
N ALA A 214 4.94 -1.30 22.41
CA ALA A 214 6.31 -0.83 22.23
C ALA A 214 6.36 0.43 21.35
N LEU A 215 5.49 0.52 20.33
CA LEU A 215 5.33 1.75 19.55
C LEU A 215 4.91 2.91 20.47
N GLY A 216 3.94 2.70 21.36
CA GLY A 216 3.51 3.69 22.35
C GLY A 216 4.66 4.14 23.24
N ALA A 217 5.45 3.21 23.78
CA ALA A 217 6.62 3.53 24.59
C ALA A 217 7.65 4.37 23.81
N ARG A 218 7.95 4.00 22.56
CA ARG A 218 8.85 4.77 21.68
C ARG A 218 8.35 6.18 21.39
N LEU A 219 7.02 6.37 21.34
CA LEU A 219 6.38 7.67 21.11
C LEU A 219 6.11 8.45 22.41
N GLY A 220 6.56 7.95 23.57
CA GLY A 220 6.38 8.63 24.86
C GLY A 220 4.96 8.59 25.42
N VAL A 221 4.11 7.67 24.95
CA VAL A 221 2.75 7.47 25.47
C VAL A 221 2.83 6.74 26.80
N ARG A 222 2.50 7.44 27.89
CA ARG A 222 2.37 6.84 29.23
C ARG A 222 1.11 5.96 29.30
N ARG A 223 1.26 4.77 29.87
CA ARG A 223 0.15 3.84 30.08
C ARG A 223 -0.61 4.15 31.33
#